data_AF-B4LJF4-F1
#
_entry.id   AF-B4LJF4-F1
#
_cell.length_a   1.000
_cell.length_b   1.000
_cell.length_c   1.000
_cell.angle_alpha   90.00
_cell.angle_beta   90.00
_cell.angle_gamma   90.00
#
_symmetry.space_group_name_H-M   'P 1'
#
loop_
_entity.id
_entity.type
_entity.pdbx_description
1 polymer ?
#
loop_
_entity_poly.entity_id
_entity_poly.type
_entity_poly.pdbx_seq_one_letter_code
_entity_poly.pdbx_strand_id
1 'polypeptide(L)'
;MYSMLRWPLRLLSLSRSRESSVLSITQSKFFAESNMTKSALIILAPGAEEMEFTIAADVLRRAGVNVTVAGLNGSEPVKCSRDVVIVPDKSLEEALADEPYDVVVLPGGLGGSNAMGDSKAMGELLRSQESAGRLIAAICAAPTALAKHGIATGKTLTSYPAMKPQLVDKYCYVDDANVVQDGNLITSRGPGTAYEFALKISEQLAGTAKAQEVAKGMLLNFN
;
A
#
# COMPACT_ATOMS: atom_id res chain seq x y z
N MET A 1 -28.54 -50.14 66.06
CA MET A 1 -29.71 -50.22 65.15
C MET A 1 -29.35 -49.52 63.85
N TYR A 2 -29.28 -50.30 62.75
CA TYR A 2 -29.33 -49.94 61.31
C TYR A 2 -28.41 -48.81 60.78
N SER A 3 -27.79 -48.85 59.60
CA SER A 3 -27.66 -49.81 58.49
C SER A 3 -26.77 -49.12 57.44
N MET A 4 -26.04 -49.94 56.68
CA MET A 4 -25.26 -49.64 55.47
C MET A 4 -25.95 -48.69 54.48
N LEU A 5 -25.16 -47.97 53.65
CA LEU A 5 -25.14 -48.18 52.18
C LEU A 5 -23.98 -47.42 51.49
N ARG A 6 -23.37 -48.10 50.51
CA ARG A 6 -22.24 -47.69 49.65
C ARG A 6 -22.75 -47.24 48.26
N TRP A 7 -22.15 -46.17 47.72
CA TRP A 7 -21.70 -45.90 46.31
C TRP A 7 -22.77 -45.74 45.18
N PRO A 8 -22.51 -45.09 44.01
CA PRO A 8 -21.22 -44.83 43.35
C PRO A 8 -20.99 -43.43 42.69
N LEU A 9 -19.77 -43.27 42.15
CA LEU A 9 -19.30 -42.19 41.28
C LEU A 9 -20.22 -41.92 40.06
N ARG A 10 -20.36 -40.65 39.69
CA ARG A 10 -20.60 -40.22 38.31
C ARG A 10 -19.52 -39.22 37.89
N LEU A 11 -18.59 -39.71 37.07
CA LEU A 11 -17.75 -38.88 36.21
C LEU A 11 -18.64 -38.28 35.12
N LEU A 12 -18.87 -36.97 35.19
CA LEU A 12 -19.36 -36.19 34.06
C LEU A 12 -18.19 -35.93 33.11
N SER A 13 -18.03 -36.79 32.10
CA SER A 13 -17.21 -36.48 30.92
C SER A 13 -17.97 -35.46 30.06
N LEU A 14 -17.73 -34.17 30.30
CA LEU A 14 -18.16 -33.12 29.40
C LEU A 14 -17.26 -33.17 28.15
N SER A 15 -17.84 -33.57 27.02
CA SER A 15 -17.25 -33.45 25.69
C SER A 15 -17.04 -31.97 25.36
N ARG A 16 -15.88 -31.43 25.74
CA ARG A 16 -15.54 -30.00 25.59
C ARG A 16 -14.45 -29.73 24.55
N SER A 17 -14.27 -30.63 23.58
CA SER A 17 -13.08 -30.65 22.71
C SER A 17 -13.25 -30.08 21.31
N ARG A 18 -14.47 -29.72 20.88
CA ARG A 18 -14.70 -29.21 19.51
C ARG A 18 -14.88 -27.68 19.40
N GLU A 19 -15.47 -27.01 20.38
CA GLU A 19 -15.65 -25.54 20.32
C GLU A 19 -14.39 -24.76 20.71
N SER A 20 -13.64 -25.27 21.69
CA SER A 20 -12.38 -24.69 22.18
C SER A 20 -11.25 -24.75 21.14
N SER A 21 -11.21 -25.81 20.32
CA SER A 21 -10.24 -25.98 19.25
C SER A 21 -10.53 -25.05 18.06
N VAL A 22 -11.81 -24.84 17.70
CA VAL A 22 -12.19 -23.90 16.61
C VAL A 22 -11.87 -22.45 16.99
N LEU A 23 -12.16 -22.04 18.24
CA LEU A 23 -11.79 -20.70 18.77
C LEU A 23 -10.27 -20.48 18.80
N SER A 24 -9.50 -21.49 19.21
CA SER A 24 -8.03 -21.44 19.22
C SER A 24 -7.44 -21.32 17.81
N ILE A 25 -8.01 -22.03 16.83
CA ILE A 25 -7.55 -22.00 15.43
C ILE A 25 -7.93 -20.67 14.75
N THR A 26 -9.12 -20.12 15.03
CA THR A 26 -9.49 -18.81 14.51
C THR A 26 -8.65 -17.70 15.13
N GLN A 27 -8.43 -17.71 16.45
CA GLN A 27 -7.51 -16.75 17.08
C GLN A 27 -6.10 -16.86 16.51
N SER A 28 -5.53 -18.07 16.39
CA SER A 28 -4.16 -18.23 15.88
C SER A 28 -4.02 -17.87 14.39
N LYS A 29 -5.04 -18.10 13.55
CA LYS A 29 -5.06 -17.55 12.17
C LYS A 29 -5.17 -16.02 12.16
N PHE A 30 -6.02 -15.45 13.01
CA PHE A 30 -6.16 -13.99 13.14
C PHE A 30 -4.85 -13.34 13.64
N PHE A 31 -4.17 -13.99 14.59
CA PHE A 31 -2.86 -13.57 15.10
C PHE A 31 -1.73 -13.78 14.08
N ALA A 32 -1.83 -14.79 13.22
CA ALA A 32 -0.87 -15.01 12.13
C ALA A 32 -1.05 -14.00 11.00
N GLU A 33 -2.30 -13.71 10.61
CA GLU A 33 -2.61 -12.64 9.63
C GLU A 33 -2.22 -11.26 10.15
N SER A 34 -2.35 -11.00 11.46
CA SER A 34 -1.89 -9.74 12.08
C SER A 34 -0.37 -9.63 12.24
N ASN A 35 0.38 -10.71 12.06
CA ASN A 35 1.84 -10.76 12.21
C ASN A 35 2.59 -10.88 10.87
N MET A 36 1.88 -10.97 9.74
CA MET A 36 2.52 -10.96 8.43
C MET A 36 2.87 -9.51 8.05
N THR A 37 4.17 -9.27 7.86
CA THR A 37 4.69 -7.99 7.39
C THR A 37 4.06 -7.63 6.05
N LYS A 38 3.37 -6.49 6.00
CA LYS A 38 2.78 -5.95 4.76
C LYS A 38 3.86 -5.59 3.75
N SER A 39 3.56 -5.71 2.46
CA SER A 39 4.52 -5.43 1.37
C SER A 39 4.08 -4.26 0.48
N ALA A 40 5.06 -3.50 0.00
CA ALA A 40 4.85 -2.40 -0.93
C ALA A 40 5.82 -2.49 -2.10
N LEU A 41 5.30 -2.32 -3.32
CA LEU A 41 6.09 -2.14 -4.53
C LEU A 41 6.10 -0.66 -4.90
N ILE A 42 7.27 -0.03 -4.93
CA ILE A 42 7.42 1.37 -5.34
C ILE A 42 8.15 1.40 -6.68
N ILE A 43 7.53 2.03 -7.68
CA ILE A 43 8.08 2.10 -9.03
C ILE A 43 9.03 3.29 -9.15
N LEU A 44 10.28 3.01 -9.53
CA LEU A 44 11.31 4.02 -9.79
C LEU A 44 11.53 4.13 -11.30
N ALA A 45 10.95 5.16 -11.91
CA ALA A 45 11.05 5.43 -13.35
C ALA A 45 12.02 6.60 -13.63
N PRO A 46 12.67 6.65 -14.81
CA PRO A 46 13.47 7.79 -15.21
C PRO A 46 12.67 9.10 -15.18
N GLY A 47 13.18 10.12 -14.50
CA GLY A 47 12.48 11.39 -14.31
C GLY A 47 11.35 11.35 -13.27
N ALA A 48 11.31 10.32 -12.40
CA ALA A 48 10.49 10.33 -11.19
C ALA A 48 10.87 11.51 -10.27
N GLU A 49 9.91 12.00 -9.49
CA GLU A 49 10.16 13.01 -8.47
C GLU A 49 10.80 12.35 -7.23
N GLU A 50 12.07 12.68 -6.99
CA GLU A 50 12.91 12.02 -5.98
C GLU A 50 12.44 12.23 -4.54
N MET A 51 11.80 13.36 -4.22
CA MET A 51 11.27 13.60 -2.87
C MET A 51 10.04 12.73 -2.66
N GLU A 52 9.10 12.72 -3.61
CA GLU A 52 7.90 11.88 -3.55
C GLU A 52 8.24 10.40 -3.41
N PHE A 53 9.21 9.92 -4.20
CA PHE A 53 9.74 8.56 -4.10
C PHE A 53 10.38 8.30 -2.73
N THR A 54 11.35 9.13 -2.32
CA THR A 54 12.17 8.85 -1.13
C THR A 54 11.33 8.93 0.13
N ILE A 55 10.42 9.91 0.22
CA ILE A 55 9.50 10.05 1.35
C ILE A 55 8.58 8.83 1.45
N ALA A 56 7.99 8.36 0.35
CA ALA A 56 7.14 7.18 0.37
C ALA A 56 7.90 5.93 0.82
N ALA A 57 9.09 5.68 0.25
CA ALA A 57 9.91 4.52 0.60
C ALA A 57 10.36 4.54 2.08
N ASP A 58 10.85 5.67 2.56
CA ASP A 58 11.34 5.83 3.94
C ASP A 58 10.20 5.69 4.97
N VAL A 59 9.08 6.40 4.77
CA VAL A 59 7.93 6.36 5.70
C VAL A 59 7.32 4.97 5.78
N LEU A 60 7.16 4.28 4.64
CA LEU A 60 6.63 2.91 4.63
C LEU A 60 7.58 1.94 5.35
N ARG A 61 8.90 2.05 5.14
CA ARG A 61 9.89 1.26 5.89
C ARG A 61 9.84 1.55 7.40
N ARG A 62 9.68 2.81 7.82
CA ARG A 62 9.48 3.18 9.24
C ARG A 62 8.21 2.59 9.85
N ALA A 63 7.17 2.43 9.05
CA ALA A 63 5.93 1.76 9.45
C ALA A 63 6.06 0.23 9.54
N GLY A 64 7.23 -0.34 9.22
CA GLY A 64 7.46 -1.78 9.23
C GLY A 64 6.95 -2.48 7.97
N VAL A 65 6.68 -1.75 6.89
CA VAL A 65 6.30 -2.34 5.59
C VAL A 65 7.54 -2.85 4.87
N ASN A 66 7.46 -4.04 4.30
CA ASN A 66 8.50 -4.61 3.43
C ASN A 66 8.44 -3.92 2.04
N VAL A 67 9.28 -2.92 1.85
CA VAL A 67 9.30 -2.10 0.63
C VAL A 67 10.33 -2.63 -0.38
N THR A 68 9.84 -2.99 -1.57
CA THR A 68 10.63 -3.23 -2.77
C THR A 68 10.63 -1.99 -3.65
N VAL A 69 11.80 -1.43 -3.94
CA VAL A 69 11.98 -0.41 -4.99
C VAL A 69 12.31 -1.09 -6.31
N ALA A 70 11.41 -0.98 -7.28
CA ALA A 70 11.55 -1.60 -8.59
C ALA A 70 11.90 -0.56 -9.67
N GLY A 71 13.06 -0.71 -10.30
CA GLY A 71 13.45 0.12 -11.44
C GLY A 71 12.63 -0.26 -12.68
N LEU A 72 11.92 0.72 -13.27
CA LEU A 72 10.98 0.49 -14.37
C LEU A 72 11.65 -0.18 -15.59
N ASN A 73 12.89 0.21 -15.90
CA ASN A 73 13.61 -0.22 -17.10
C ASN A 73 14.74 -1.22 -16.81
N GLY A 74 14.88 -1.69 -15.57
CA GLY A 74 15.99 -2.55 -15.14
C GLY A 74 16.46 -2.26 -13.71
N SER A 75 17.58 -2.87 -13.33
CA SER A 75 18.20 -2.72 -11.99
C SER A 75 19.30 -1.64 -11.93
N GLU A 76 19.54 -0.94 -13.04
CA GLU A 76 20.53 0.14 -13.11
C GLU A 76 20.09 1.40 -12.34
N PRO A 77 21.05 2.25 -11.91
CA PRO A 77 20.73 3.51 -11.24
C PRO A 77 19.83 4.42 -12.10
N VAL A 78 18.79 4.96 -11.49
CA VAL A 78 17.78 5.80 -12.14
C VAL A 78 18.03 7.26 -11.83
N LYS A 79 18.15 8.09 -12.88
CA LYS A 79 18.21 9.54 -12.76
C LYS A 79 16.81 10.14 -12.60
N CYS A 80 16.57 10.80 -11.48
CA CYS A 80 15.31 11.44 -11.11
C CYS A 80 15.17 12.84 -11.72
N SER A 81 14.09 13.53 -11.39
CA SER A 81 13.68 14.77 -12.04
C SER A 81 14.59 15.97 -11.78
N ARG A 82 15.29 16.02 -10.64
CA ARG A 82 16.29 17.05 -10.27
C ARG A 82 17.69 16.44 -10.21
N ASP A 83 17.94 15.46 -11.08
CA ASP A 83 19.23 14.81 -11.29
C ASP A 83 19.78 14.00 -10.10
N VAL A 84 19.00 13.79 -9.04
CA VAL A 84 19.32 12.79 -8.00
C VAL A 84 19.32 11.40 -8.63
N VAL A 85 20.36 10.61 -8.36
CA VAL A 85 20.49 9.24 -8.87
C VAL A 85 20.23 8.24 -7.76
N ILE A 86 19.30 7.32 -7.99
CA ILE A 86 18.84 6.35 -7.00
C ILE A 86 19.01 4.94 -7.57
N VAL A 87 19.59 4.04 -6.79
CA VAL A 87 19.73 2.62 -7.16
C VAL A 87 18.47 1.87 -6.70
N PRO A 88 17.74 1.20 -7.61
CA PRO A 88 16.61 0.37 -7.21
C PRO A 88 17.07 -0.89 -6.48
N ASP A 89 16.18 -1.54 -5.72
CA ASP A 89 16.50 -2.81 -5.07
C ASP A 89 16.62 -3.95 -6.12
N LYS A 90 15.81 -3.88 -7.18
CA LYS A 90 15.83 -4.79 -8.34
C LYS A 90 15.05 -4.19 -9.52
N SER A 91 15.08 -4.87 -10.67
CA SER A 91 14.25 -4.50 -11.82
C SER A 91 12.76 -4.77 -11.58
N LEU A 92 11.88 -4.10 -12.34
CA LEU A 92 10.46 -4.40 -12.33
C LEU A 92 10.18 -5.88 -12.68
N GLU A 93 10.87 -6.43 -13.69
CA GLU A 93 10.72 -7.83 -14.09
C GLU A 93 10.99 -8.79 -12.93
N GLU A 94 12.09 -8.60 -12.19
CA GLU A 94 12.41 -9.41 -11.02
C GLU A 94 11.39 -9.20 -9.88
N ALA A 95 10.94 -7.96 -9.67
CA ALA A 95 9.98 -7.65 -8.62
C ALA A 95 8.60 -8.27 -8.84
N LEU A 96 8.18 -8.47 -10.10
CA LEU A 96 6.92 -9.14 -10.43
C LEU A 96 6.90 -10.63 -10.01
N ALA A 97 8.06 -11.25 -9.83
CA ALA A 97 8.15 -12.63 -9.35
C ALA A 97 7.78 -12.79 -7.86
N ASP A 98 7.81 -11.71 -7.08
CA ASP A 98 7.47 -11.71 -5.66
C ASP A 98 6.02 -11.28 -5.38
N GLU A 99 5.21 -11.11 -6.43
CA GLU A 99 3.78 -10.82 -6.26
C GLU A 99 3.07 -11.89 -5.39
N PRO A 100 2.05 -11.50 -4.60
CA PRO A 100 1.40 -10.19 -4.60
C PRO A 100 1.99 -9.16 -3.63
N TYR A 101 1.79 -7.88 -3.95
CA TYR A 101 2.06 -6.75 -3.05
C TYR A 101 0.79 -6.18 -2.45
N ASP A 102 0.79 -5.82 -1.16
CA ASP A 102 -0.39 -5.18 -0.53
C ASP A 102 -0.69 -3.79 -1.12
N VAL A 103 0.35 -3.06 -1.58
CA VAL A 103 0.22 -1.78 -2.31
C VAL A 103 1.22 -1.66 -3.46
N VAL A 104 0.78 -1.05 -4.56
CA VAL A 104 1.67 -0.53 -5.62
C VAL A 104 1.66 1.00 -5.54
N VAL A 105 2.85 1.61 -5.41
CA VAL A 105 3.04 3.06 -5.25
C VAL A 105 3.72 3.63 -6.49
N LEU A 106 3.12 4.67 -7.04
CA LEU A 106 3.61 5.41 -8.20
C LEU A 106 3.98 6.84 -7.79
N PRO A 107 5.28 7.13 -7.61
CA PRO A 107 5.79 8.49 -7.50
C PRO A 107 5.49 9.30 -8.76
N GLY A 108 5.33 10.61 -8.62
CA GLY A 108 5.09 11.50 -9.75
C GLY A 108 6.37 11.88 -10.49
N GLY A 109 6.45 13.17 -10.85
CA GLY A 109 7.40 13.65 -11.85
C GLY A 109 6.87 13.38 -13.26
N LEU A 110 6.88 14.41 -14.12
CA LEU A 110 6.28 14.30 -15.46
C LEU A 110 6.97 13.22 -16.31
N GLY A 111 8.30 13.15 -16.26
CA GLY A 111 9.07 12.12 -16.97
C GLY A 111 8.75 10.71 -16.46
N GLY A 112 8.75 10.53 -15.13
CA GLY A 112 8.45 9.24 -14.50
C GLY A 112 7.01 8.78 -14.79
N SER A 113 6.02 9.68 -14.65
CA SER A 113 4.63 9.37 -14.97
C SER A 113 4.43 8.98 -16.43
N ASN A 114 5.04 9.71 -17.36
CA ASN A 114 4.96 9.37 -18.79
C ASN A 114 5.55 7.97 -19.06
N ALA A 115 6.74 7.68 -18.52
CA ALA A 115 7.38 6.38 -18.69
C ALA A 115 6.52 5.23 -18.12
N MET A 116 5.92 5.40 -16.95
CA MET A 116 4.98 4.42 -16.39
C MET A 116 3.72 4.27 -17.24
N GLY A 117 3.19 5.37 -17.77
CA GLY A 117 2.04 5.37 -18.66
C GLY A 117 2.30 4.69 -20.01
N ASP A 118 3.54 4.73 -20.52
CA ASP A 118 3.96 4.05 -21.75
C ASP A 118 4.30 2.56 -21.53
N SER A 119 4.52 2.13 -20.28
CA SER A 119 4.92 0.76 -19.97
C SER A 119 3.72 -0.21 -20.00
N LYS A 120 3.78 -1.20 -20.89
CA LYS A 120 2.80 -2.30 -20.95
C LYS A 120 2.79 -3.13 -19.66
N ALA A 121 3.97 -3.43 -19.11
CA ALA A 121 4.13 -4.19 -17.87
C ALA A 121 3.46 -3.47 -16.69
N MET A 122 3.56 -2.14 -16.62
CA MET A 122 2.85 -1.34 -15.61
C MET A 122 1.33 -1.48 -15.75
N GLY A 123 0.80 -1.42 -16.98
CA GLY A 123 -0.63 -1.62 -17.20
C GLY A 123 -1.12 -2.99 -16.74
N GLU A 124 -0.34 -4.05 -16.98
CA GLU A 124 -0.68 -5.42 -16.56
C GLU A 124 -0.64 -5.57 -15.04
N LEU A 125 0.42 -5.09 -14.39
CA LEU A 125 0.56 -5.04 -12.94
C LEU A 125 -0.63 -4.30 -12.29
N LEU A 126 -0.96 -3.10 -12.78
CA LEU A 126 -2.03 -2.29 -12.18
C LEU A 126 -3.41 -2.92 -12.35
N ARG A 127 -3.70 -3.55 -13.50
CA ARG A 127 -4.95 -4.29 -13.70
C ARG A 127 -5.05 -5.50 -12.78
N SER A 128 -3.96 -6.24 -12.60
CA SER A 128 -3.89 -7.34 -11.63
C SER A 128 -4.20 -6.83 -10.21
N GLN A 129 -3.52 -5.75 -9.80
CA GLN A 129 -3.71 -5.13 -8.48
C GLN A 129 -5.15 -4.64 -8.25
N GLU A 130 -5.74 -3.97 -9.24
CA GLU A 130 -7.12 -3.49 -9.20
C GLU A 130 -8.12 -4.66 -9.12
N SER A 131 -7.95 -5.68 -9.96
CA SER A 131 -8.84 -6.86 -9.99
C SER A 131 -8.85 -7.63 -8.66
N ALA A 132 -7.74 -7.60 -7.93
CA ALA A 132 -7.60 -8.19 -6.60
C ALA A 132 -8.11 -7.28 -5.47
N GLY A 133 -8.55 -6.06 -5.76
CA GLY A 133 -9.00 -5.08 -4.77
C GLY A 133 -7.88 -4.56 -3.86
N ARG A 134 -6.61 -4.71 -4.26
CA ARG A 134 -5.45 -4.28 -3.47
C ARG A 134 -5.14 -2.80 -3.72
N LEU A 135 -4.36 -2.20 -2.82
CA LEU A 135 -4.12 -0.76 -2.86
C LEU A 135 -3.29 -0.36 -4.08
N ILE A 136 -3.69 0.75 -4.68
CA ILE A 136 -2.93 1.50 -5.67
C ILE A 136 -2.80 2.92 -5.14
N ALA A 137 -1.58 3.42 -5.06
CA ALA A 137 -1.29 4.74 -4.54
C ALA A 137 -0.50 5.57 -5.57
N ALA A 138 -0.99 6.74 -5.97
CA ALA A 138 -0.34 7.56 -6.99
C ALA A 138 -0.32 9.05 -6.61
N ILE A 139 0.84 9.70 -6.71
CA ILE A 139 1.01 11.10 -6.30
C ILE A 139 1.38 11.99 -7.49
N CYS A 140 1.00 13.26 -7.41
CA CYS A 140 1.45 14.32 -8.31
C CYS A 140 1.02 14.06 -9.76
N ALA A 141 1.97 13.73 -10.65
CA ALA A 141 1.68 13.42 -12.04
C ALA A 141 1.27 11.97 -12.27
N ALA A 142 1.59 11.05 -11.36
CA ALA A 142 1.34 9.61 -11.54
C ALA A 142 -0.13 9.21 -11.76
N PRO A 143 -1.15 9.93 -11.24
CA PRO A 143 -2.55 9.62 -11.59
C PRO A 143 -2.85 9.63 -13.10
N THR A 144 -2.07 10.36 -13.93
CA THR A 144 -2.23 10.32 -15.40
C THR A 144 -1.78 8.98 -16.00
N ALA A 145 -0.83 8.29 -15.39
CA ALA A 145 -0.46 6.93 -15.78
C ALA A 145 -1.60 5.95 -15.52
N LEU A 146 -2.35 6.11 -14.42
CA LEU A 146 -3.57 5.33 -14.15
C LEU A 146 -4.61 5.55 -15.25
N ALA A 147 -4.84 6.82 -15.62
CA ALA A 147 -5.78 7.21 -16.68
C ALA A 147 -5.43 6.61 -18.05
N LYS A 148 -4.13 6.49 -18.34
CA LYS A 148 -3.63 5.89 -19.59
C LYS A 148 -3.84 4.38 -19.63
N HIS A 149 -3.75 3.71 -18.48
CA HIS A 149 -3.99 2.27 -18.35
C HIS A 149 -5.45 1.88 -18.07
N GLY A 150 -6.34 2.86 -17.90
CA GLY A 150 -7.77 2.64 -17.64
C GLY A 150 -8.10 2.22 -16.21
N ILE A 151 -7.19 2.46 -15.27
CA ILE A 151 -7.27 1.99 -13.89
C ILE A 151 -8.16 2.92 -13.06
N ALA A 152 -8.99 2.36 -12.19
CA ALA A 152 -9.81 3.10 -11.23
C ALA A 152 -10.80 4.10 -11.86
N THR A 153 -11.20 3.88 -13.11
CA THR A 153 -12.09 4.79 -13.85
C THR A 153 -13.39 5.05 -13.06
N GLY A 154 -13.78 6.32 -12.94
CA GLY A 154 -14.95 6.76 -12.19
C GLY A 154 -14.72 7.00 -10.69
N LYS A 155 -13.56 6.60 -10.14
CA LYS A 155 -13.22 6.88 -8.74
C LYS A 155 -12.88 8.35 -8.50
N THR A 156 -12.93 8.73 -7.23
CA THR A 156 -12.54 10.04 -6.73
C THR A 156 -11.03 10.12 -6.56
N LEU A 157 -10.40 11.17 -7.08
CA LEU A 157 -8.95 11.37 -6.96
C LEU A 157 -8.54 12.84 -6.93
N THR A 158 -7.27 13.09 -6.61
CA THR A 158 -6.58 14.36 -6.83
C THR A 158 -5.27 14.14 -7.58
N SER A 159 -4.60 15.21 -7.99
CA SER A 159 -3.29 15.16 -8.66
C SER A 159 -2.54 16.48 -8.46
N TYR A 160 -1.35 16.58 -9.06
CA TYR A 160 -0.72 17.87 -9.28
C TYR A 160 -1.65 18.75 -10.11
N PRO A 161 -1.87 20.03 -9.77
CA PRO A 161 -2.91 20.86 -10.39
C PRO A 161 -2.83 20.92 -11.92
N ALA A 162 -1.62 20.99 -12.49
CA ALA A 162 -1.43 21.07 -13.94
C ALA A 162 -1.91 19.80 -14.69
N MET A 163 -2.05 18.67 -14.01
CA MET A 163 -2.50 17.40 -14.61
C MET A 163 -4.03 17.23 -14.58
N LYS A 164 -4.75 18.07 -13.84
CA LYS A 164 -6.22 18.03 -13.72
C LYS A 164 -6.94 17.89 -15.07
N PRO A 165 -6.61 18.68 -16.12
CA PRO A 165 -7.33 18.58 -17.40
C PRO A 165 -7.27 17.20 -18.06
N GLN A 166 -6.28 16.36 -17.73
CA GLN A 166 -6.14 15.01 -18.28
C GLN A 166 -6.97 13.95 -17.53
N LEU A 167 -7.58 14.32 -16.40
CA LEU A 167 -8.20 13.40 -15.45
C LEU A 167 -9.70 13.61 -15.31
N VAL A 168 -10.17 14.85 -15.46
CA VAL A 168 -11.59 15.22 -15.21
C VAL A 168 -12.60 14.48 -16.08
N ASP A 169 -12.21 13.98 -17.26
CA ASP A 169 -13.11 13.23 -18.14
C ASP A 169 -13.37 11.79 -17.68
N LYS A 170 -12.46 11.23 -16.86
CA LYS A 170 -12.50 9.82 -16.44
C LYS A 170 -12.71 9.63 -14.94
N TYR A 171 -12.56 10.68 -14.14
CA TYR A 171 -12.54 10.59 -12.68
C TYR A 171 -13.27 11.76 -12.01
N CYS A 172 -13.75 11.54 -10.78
CA CYS A 172 -14.28 12.59 -9.91
C CYS A 172 -13.11 13.35 -9.26
N TYR A 173 -12.76 14.52 -9.80
CA TYR A 173 -11.58 15.26 -9.35
C TYR A 173 -11.84 16.13 -8.10
N VAL A 174 -10.92 16.08 -7.14
CA VAL A 174 -10.95 16.89 -5.89
C VAL A 174 -9.84 17.93 -5.90
N ASP A 175 -10.24 19.19 -5.71
CA ASP A 175 -9.35 20.36 -5.81
C ASP A 175 -8.74 20.81 -4.47
N ASP A 176 -9.31 20.41 -3.34
CA ASP A 176 -9.08 21.00 -2.02
C ASP A 176 -8.68 20.00 -0.93
N ALA A 177 -8.19 18.82 -1.33
CA ALA A 177 -7.64 17.81 -0.43
C ALA A 177 -6.19 17.45 -0.78
N ASN A 178 -5.31 17.41 0.22
CA ASN A 178 -3.91 16.99 0.04
C ASN A 178 -3.80 15.51 -0.34
N VAL A 179 -4.66 14.67 0.25
CA VAL A 179 -4.75 13.24 0.01
C VAL A 179 -6.22 12.86 -0.17
N VAL A 180 -6.51 12.05 -1.18
CA VAL A 180 -7.85 11.52 -1.47
C VAL A 180 -7.76 10.01 -1.46
N GLN A 181 -8.69 9.36 -0.75
CA GLN A 181 -8.86 7.91 -0.80
C GLN A 181 -10.29 7.57 -1.24
N ASP A 182 -10.41 6.71 -2.25
CA ASP A 182 -11.66 6.12 -2.72
C ASP A 182 -11.50 4.60 -2.82
N GLY A 183 -11.96 3.88 -1.79
CA GLY A 183 -11.76 2.44 -1.67
C GLY A 183 -10.27 2.08 -1.66
N ASN A 184 -9.83 1.33 -2.66
CA ASN A 184 -8.45 0.88 -2.81
C ASN A 184 -7.53 1.87 -3.58
N LEU A 185 -8.03 3.02 -4.02
CA LEU A 185 -7.22 4.06 -4.65
C LEU A 185 -6.86 5.16 -3.64
N ILE A 186 -5.57 5.48 -3.52
CA ILE A 186 -5.06 6.63 -2.77
C ILE A 186 -4.34 7.56 -3.74
N THR A 187 -4.67 8.85 -3.74
CA THR A 187 -3.98 9.85 -4.55
C THR A 187 -3.60 11.09 -3.77
N SER A 188 -2.57 11.80 -4.24
CA SER A 188 -2.07 13.02 -3.59
C SER A 188 -1.48 14.00 -4.60
N ARG A 189 -1.18 15.24 -4.17
CA ARG A 189 -0.99 16.37 -5.07
C ARG A 189 0.44 16.66 -5.51
N GLY A 190 1.45 16.44 -4.68
CA GLY A 190 2.82 16.86 -5.03
C GLY A 190 3.82 16.66 -3.90
N PRO A 191 5.05 17.17 -4.04
CA PRO A 191 6.09 16.96 -3.04
C PRO A 191 5.70 17.46 -1.64
N GLY A 192 4.98 18.58 -1.57
CA GLY A 192 4.50 19.15 -0.30
C GLY A 192 3.46 18.30 0.43
N THR A 193 2.83 17.33 -0.24
CA THR A 193 1.82 16.43 0.34
C THR A 193 2.33 14.99 0.46
N ALA A 194 3.60 14.73 0.13
CA ALA A 194 4.18 13.38 0.08
C ALA A 194 4.23 12.68 1.44
N TYR A 195 4.45 13.43 2.54
CA TYR A 195 4.41 12.85 3.88
C TYR A 195 3.01 12.40 4.28
N GLU A 196 1.99 13.25 4.08
CA GLU A 196 0.59 12.88 4.33
C GLU A 196 0.16 11.68 3.47
N PHE A 197 0.58 11.66 2.21
CA PHE A 197 0.35 10.55 1.30
C PHE A 197 0.95 9.24 1.82
N ALA A 198 2.23 9.25 2.18
CA ALA A 198 2.92 8.06 2.67
C ALA A 198 2.35 7.58 4.01
N LEU A 199 2.04 8.49 4.93
CA LEU A 199 1.40 8.17 6.21
C LEU A 199 -0.02 7.61 6.03
N LYS A 200 -0.76 8.09 5.02
CA LYS A 200 -2.07 7.51 4.68
C LYS A 200 -1.94 6.06 4.21
N ILE A 201 -0.93 5.75 3.40
CA ILE A 201 -0.65 4.36 2.99
C ILE A 201 -0.23 3.53 4.22
N SER A 202 0.67 4.05 5.06
CA SER A 202 1.07 3.39 6.31
C SER A 202 -0.13 3.10 7.22
N GLU A 203 -1.09 4.01 7.33
CA GLU A 203 -2.32 3.78 8.09
C GLU A 203 -3.11 2.59 7.54
N GLN A 204 -3.27 2.48 6.22
CA GLN A 204 -4.01 1.38 5.61
C GLN A 204 -3.33 0.02 5.78
N LEU A 205 -1.99 0.00 5.85
CA LEU A 205 -1.22 -1.24 5.94
C LEU A 205 -0.90 -1.65 7.38
N ALA A 206 -0.48 -0.70 8.22
CA ALA A 206 0.02 -0.94 9.57
C ALA A 206 -0.90 -0.42 10.68
N GLY A 207 -2.01 0.23 10.32
CA GLY A 207 -3.00 0.79 11.24
C GLY A 207 -2.66 2.21 11.72
N THR A 208 -3.70 2.94 12.14
CA THR A 208 -3.62 4.35 12.56
C THR A 208 -2.60 4.58 13.68
N ALA A 209 -2.56 3.70 14.69
CA ALA A 209 -1.64 3.83 15.81
C ALA A 209 -0.16 3.81 15.35
N LYS A 210 0.18 2.93 14.40
CA LYS A 210 1.54 2.86 13.86
C LYS A 210 1.87 4.06 12.99
N ALA A 211 0.93 4.51 12.15
CA ALA A 211 1.11 5.70 11.34
C ALA A 211 1.35 6.96 12.21
N GLN A 212 0.60 7.12 13.29
CA GLN A 212 0.78 8.23 14.26
C GLN A 212 2.13 8.13 15.01
N GLU A 213 2.56 6.93 15.39
CA GLU A 213 3.89 6.70 15.98
C GLU A 213 5.01 7.14 15.02
N VAL A 214 4.94 6.73 13.75
CA VAL A 214 5.90 7.10 12.71
C VAL A 214 5.90 8.61 12.49
N ALA A 215 4.73 9.22 12.33
CA ALA A 215 4.59 10.67 12.16
C ALA A 215 5.23 11.45 13.32
N LYS A 216 4.94 11.04 14.57
CA LYS A 216 5.54 11.64 15.76
C LYS A 216 7.07 11.51 15.76
N GLY A 217 7.60 10.34 15.39
CA GLY A 217 9.04 10.12 15.27
C GLY A 217 9.71 10.97 14.19
N MET A 218 8.95 11.41 13.19
CA MET A 218 9.37 12.29 12.10
C MET A 218 9.03 13.77 12.33
N LEU A 219 8.48 14.11 13.50
CA LEU A 219 8.08 15.48 13.88
C LEU A 219 6.97 16.05 12.98
N LEU A 220 6.08 15.18 12.50
CA LEU A 220 4.93 15.53 11.68
C LEU A 220 3.64 15.46 12.50
N ASN A 221 2.68 16.33 12.17
CA ASN A 221 1.32 16.21 12.67
C ASN A 221 0.54 15.29 11.72
N PHE A 222 -0.02 14.21 12.26
CA PHE A 222 -0.87 13.27 11.53
C PHE A 222 -1.94 12.78 12.50
N ASN A 223 -3.20 13.10 12.21
CA ASN A 223 -4.33 12.83 13.09
C ASN A 223 -5.17 11.69 12.50
#